data_AF-A0A2E7VXW0-F1
#
_entry.id   AF-A0A2E7VXW0-F1
#
_cell.length_a   1.000
_cell.length_b   1.000
_cell.length_c   1.000
_cell.angle_alpha   90.00
_cell.angle_beta   90.00
_cell.angle_gamma   90.00
#
_symmetry.space_group_name_H-M   'P 1'
#
loop_
_entity.id
_entity.type
_entity.pdbx_description
1 polymer ?
#
loop_
_entity_poly.entity_id
_entity_poly.type
_entity_poly.pdbx_seq_one_letter_code
_entity_poly.pdbx_strand_id
1 'polypeptide(L)' 'MSITCGIIGLPNVGKSTIFNALTSSSIPAENYPFCTIDPHVGIVPLPDSRLEVLEKIY' A
#
# COMPACT_ATOMS: atom_id res chain seq x y z
N MET A 1 16.66 0.99 -9.05
CA MET A 1 16.27 -0.01 -8.03
C MET A 1 15.10 0.56 -7.25
N SER A 2 13.93 -0.06 -7.30
CA SER A 2 12.78 0.32 -6.49
C SER A 2 12.85 -0.40 -5.14
N ILE A 3 12.75 0.33 -4.03
CA ILE A 3 12.65 -0.25 -2.69
C ILE A 3 11.19 -0.66 -2.48
N THR A 4 10.97 -1.91 -2.07
CA THR A 4 9.65 -2.45 -1.70
C THR A 4 9.61 -2.76 -0.21
N CYS A 5 8.53 -2.40 0.47
CA CYS A 5 8.31 -2.69 1.89
C CYS A 5 7.08 -3.60 2.05
N GLY A 6 7.15 -4.56 2.97
CA GLY A 6 6.06 -5.48 3.28
C GLY A 6 5.40 -5.16 4.61
N ILE A 7 4.06 -5.24 4.68
CA ILE A 7 3.29 -5.12 5.91
C ILE A 7 3.15 -6.51 6.55
N ILE A 8 3.67 -6.69 7.77
CA ILE A 8 3.73 -7.98 8.49
C ILE A 8 3.00 -7.88 9.83
N GLY A 9 2.35 -8.97 10.26
CA GLY A 9 1.66 -9.02 11.56
C GLY A 9 0.71 -10.22 11.72
N LEU A 10 0.27 -10.45 12.95
CA LEU A 10 -0.59 -11.58 13.35
C LEU A 10 -1.92 -11.61 12.56
N PRO A 11 -2.62 -12.75 12.49
CA PRO A 11 -3.95 -12.83 11.88
C PRO A 11 -4.92 -11.79 12.47
N ASN A 12 -5.81 -11.23 11.64
CA ASN A 12 -6.88 -10.30 12.05
C ASN A 12 -6.47 -8.98 12.72
N VAL A 13 -5.19 -8.57 12.68
CA VAL A 13 -4.74 -7.26 13.22
C VAL A 13 -5.02 -6.04 12.33
N GLY A 14 -5.85 -6.19 11.29
CA GLY A 14 -6.18 -5.08 10.38
C GLY A 14 -5.17 -4.78 9.28
N LYS A 15 -4.28 -5.73 8.93
CA LYS A 15 -3.28 -5.56 7.85
C LYS A 15 -3.91 -5.13 6.52
N SER A 16 -4.96 -5.84 6.09
CA SER A 16 -5.68 -5.53 4.85
C SER A 16 -6.39 -4.18 4.92
N THR A 17 -6.84 -3.77 6.11
CA THR A 17 -7.45 -2.45 6.34
C THR A 17 -6.46 -1.32 6.11
N ILE A 18 -5.25 -1.42 6.67
CA ILE A 18 -4.19 -0.42 6.48
C ILE A 18 -3.74 -0.41 5.02
N PHE A 19 -3.56 -1.59 4.41
CA PHE A 19 -3.18 -1.68 3.01
C PHE A 19 -4.22 -0.96 2.13
N ASN A 20 -5.51 -1.30 2.27
CA ASN A 20 -6.58 -0.70 1.50
C ASN A 20 -6.70 0.82 1.72
N ALA A 21 -6.48 1.30 2.95
CA ALA A 21 -6.47 2.72 3.26
C ALA A 21 -5.33 3.47 2.56
N LEU A 22 -4.14 2.85 2.47
CA LEU A 22 -2.96 3.45 1.85
C LEU A 22 -3.03 3.43 0.32
N THR A 23 -3.52 2.33 -0.26
CA THR A 23 -3.53 2.14 -1.72
C THR A 23 -4.84 2.55 -2.38
N SER A 24 -5.86 2.94 -1.59
CA SER A 24 -7.24 3.15 -2.05
C SER A 24 -7.78 1.95 -2.86
N SER A 25 -7.18 0.78 -2.71
CA SER A 25 -7.58 -0.45 -3.40
C SER A 25 -8.59 -1.21 -2.55
N SER A 26 -9.61 -1.77 -3.17
CA SER A 26 -10.57 -2.65 -2.51
C SER A 26 -10.11 -4.10 -2.56
N ILE A 27 -9.07 -4.46 -1.80
CA ILE A 27 -8.69 -5.88 -1.69
C ILE A 27 -9.73 -6.61 -0.84
N PRO A 28 -10.33 -7.69 -1.36
CA PRO A 28 -11.21 -8.55 -0.57
C PRO A 28 -10.42 -9.14 0.61
N ALA A 29 -10.93 -8.94 1.83
CA ALA A 29 -10.38 -9.54 3.05
C ALA A 29 -10.78 -11.02 3.19
N GLU A 30 -10.83 -11.76 2.07
CA GLU A 30 -11.26 -13.17 2.06
C GLU A 30 -10.03 -14.07 2.19
N ASN A 31 -9.93 -14.74 3.34
CA ASN A 31 -8.92 -15.76 3.58
C ASN A 31 -9.27 -17.01 2.77
N TYR A 32 -8.62 -17.24 1.62
CA TYR A 32 -8.68 -18.55 0.96
C TYR A 32 -7.45 -19.37 1.36
N PRO A 33 -7.59 -20.36 2.27
CA PRO A 33 -6.52 -21.31 2.49
C PRO A 33 -6.37 -22.14 1.20
N PHE A 34 -5.13 -22.40 0.78
CA PHE A 34 -4.72 -23.28 -0.34
C PHE A 34 -4.52 -22.68 -1.75
N CYS A 35 -4.64 -21.37 -1.97
CA CYS A 35 -4.17 -20.75 -3.23
C CYS A 35 -2.85 -20.00 -3.05
N THR A 36 -1.99 -20.02 -4.07
CA THR A 36 -0.83 -19.11 -4.16
C THR A 36 -1.37 -17.69 -4.21
N ILE A 37 -1.36 -16.98 -3.08
CA ILE A 37 -1.78 -15.58 -3.00
C ILE A 37 -0.61 -14.76 -3.54
N ASP A 38 -0.71 -14.29 -4.78
CA ASP A 38 0.20 -13.27 -5.27
C ASP A 38 0.15 -12.07 -4.30
N PRO A 39 1.30 -11.59 -3.81
CA PRO A 39 1.31 -10.49 -2.86
C PRO A 39 0.65 -9.28 -3.50
N HIS A 40 -0.34 -8.68 -2.83
CA HIS A 40 -0.90 -7.43 -3.29
C HIS A 40 0.17 -6.34 -3.25
N VAL A 41 0.59 -5.87 -4.42
CA VAL A 41 1.52 -4.76 -4.56
C VAL A 41 0.72 -3.50 -4.86
N GLY A 42 0.92 -2.46 -4.05
CA GLY A 42 0.33 -1.15 -4.27
C GLY A 42 1.39 -0.07 -4.23
N ILE A 43 1.18 0.98 -5.04
CA ILE A 43 2.03 2.18 -5.04
C ILE A 43 1.24 3.28 -4.35
N VAL A 44 1.86 3.90 -3.35
CA VAL A 44 1.28 5.01 -2.61
C VAL A 44 2.10 6.25 -2.93
N PRO A 45 1.50 7.34 -3.46
CA PRO A 45 2.21 8.58 -3.68
C PRO A 45 2.67 9.15 -2.34
N LEU A 46 3.94 9.52 -2.24
CA LEU A 46 4.47 10.19 -1.07
C LEU A 46 4.18 11.69 -1.20
N PRO A 47 3.38 12.30 -0.31
CA PRO A 47 3.14 13.74 -0.35
C PRO A 47 4.44 14.49 -0.07
N ASP A 48 4.80 15.41 -0.95
CA ASP A 48 5.98 16.26 -0.81
C ASP A 48 5.62 17.70 -1.16
N SER A 49 5.43 18.54 -0.13
CA SER A 49 5.07 19.95 -0.29
C SER A 49 6.15 20.77 -0.99
N ARG A 50 7.39 20.27 -1.09
CA ARG A 50 8.47 20.95 -1.81
C ARG A 50 8.23 20.93 -3.31
N LEU A 51 7.53 19.91 -3.83
CA LEU A 51 7.19 19.85 -5.25
C LEU A 51 6.26 21.00 -5.65
N GLU A 52 5.30 21.36 -4.79
CA GLU A 52 4.41 22.51 -5.02
C GLU A 52 5.14 23.85 -5.01
N VAL A 53 6.22 23.96 -4.23
CA VAL A 53 7.07 25.16 -4.21
C VAL A 53 7.89 25.25 -5.49
N LEU A 54 8.45 24.14 -5.95
CA LEU A 54 9.22 24.09 -7.20
C LEU A 54 8.35 24.40 -8.42
N GLU A 55 7.11 23.90 -8.44
CA GLU A 55 6.12 24.22 -9.49
C GLU A 55 5.79 25.72 -9.57
N LYS A 56 5.94 26.48 -8.49
CA LYS A 56 5.73 27.94 -8.51
C LYS A 56 6.96 28.72 -8.99
N ILE A 57 8.13 28.10 -8.96
CA ILE A 57 9.42 28.71 -9.34
C ILE A 57 9.70 28.51 -10.83
N TYR A 58 9.30 27.36 -11.39
CA TYR A 58 9.54 26.94 -12.78
C TYR A 58 8.25 26.85 -13.58
#